data_AF-A0A968GMV4-F1
#
_entry.id   AF-A0A968GMV4-F1
#
_cell.length_a   1.000
_cell.length_b   1.000
_cell.length_c   1.000
_cell.angle_alpha   90.00
_cell.angle_beta   90.00
_cell.angle_gamma   90.00
#
_symmetry.space_group_name_H-M   'P 1'
#
loop_
_entity.id
_entity.type
_entity.pdbx_description
1 polymer ?
#
loop_
_entity_poly.entity_id
_entity_poly.type
_entity_poly.pdbx_seq_one_letter_code
_entity_poly.pdbx_strand_id
1 'polypeptide(L)'
;MAKVRRMPGFTSTQRIPSTDPPTSPNLMRLHFSLLLLVMAGLVVAFAPLPVPAVAPQERTFEVDARQYAYSPSELKVNAGDTVTIKLVSTDVVHGLYVDGYDISVEADPGQSARLTFVADKPGSFRFRCNVTCGAMHPFMIGKITVGTNDWLYRSIGLASLAVIGFFPLSSFLNQSKKKDERNIAS
;
A
#
# COMPACT_ATOMS: atom_id res chain seq x y z
N MET A 1 0.49 63.85 78.13
CA MET A 1 0.59 62.37 78.16
C MET A 1 -0.27 61.80 77.03
N ALA A 2 0.32 61.43 75.89
CA ALA A 2 -0.40 60.91 74.72
C ALA A 2 -0.32 59.37 74.69
N LYS A 3 -1.48 58.72 74.58
CA LYS A 3 -1.66 57.26 74.68
C LYS A 3 -1.44 56.62 73.31
N VAL A 4 -0.28 55.98 73.12
CA VAL A 4 0.06 55.20 71.92
C VAL A 4 -0.79 53.93 71.87
N ARG A 5 -1.63 53.79 70.84
CA ARG A 5 -2.45 52.59 70.56
C ARG A 5 -1.64 51.61 69.71
N ARG A 6 -1.42 50.39 70.20
CA ARG A 6 -0.86 49.27 69.42
C ARG A 6 -1.86 48.83 68.35
N MET A 7 -1.37 48.62 67.13
CA MET A 7 -2.09 47.89 66.09
C MET A 7 -1.77 46.39 66.16
N PRO A 8 -2.72 45.48 65.89
CA PRO A 8 -2.47 44.05 65.82
C PRO A 8 -1.82 43.67 64.48
N GLY A 9 -0.80 42.80 64.56
CA GLY A 9 -0.07 42.28 63.40
C GLY A 9 -0.93 41.35 62.56
N PHE A 10 -0.95 41.61 61.25
CA PHE A 10 -1.58 40.75 60.25
C PHE A 10 -0.53 39.74 59.76
N THR A 11 -0.45 38.57 60.40
CA THR A 11 0.29 37.43 59.84
C THR A 11 -0.58 36.74 58.79
N SER A 12 -0.52 37.26 57.56
CA SER A 12 -1.08 36.61 56.38
C SER A 12 -0.03 35.65 55.80
N THR A 13 -0.12 34.37 56.16
CA THR A 13 0.67 33.32 55.51
C THR A 13 0.07 33.05 54.13
N GLN A 14 0.42 33.87 53.14
CA GLN A 14 -0.02 33.68 51.77
C GLN A 14 0.70 32.46 51.18
N ARG A 15 -0.04 31.35 51.06
CA ARG A 15 0.43 30.14 50.36
C ARG A 15 0.73 30.51 48.90
N ILE A 16 1.99 30.41 48.51
CA ILE A 16 2.40 30.59 47.12
C ILE A 16 1.73 29.48 46.29
N PRO A 17 0.97 29.80 45.24
CA PRO A 17 0.42 28.79 44.34
C PRO A 17 1.59 28.14 43.59
N SER A 18 1.79 26.83 43.76
CA SER A 18 2.75 26.10 42.95
C SER A 18 2.29 26.14 41.50
N THR A 19 3.13 26.69 40.64
CA THR A 19 2.94 26.71 39.19
C THR A 19 3.42 25.38 38.61
N ASP A 20 2.82 24.29 39.06
CA ASP A 20 3.04 23.01 38.40
C ASP A 20 2.26 23.06 37.06
N PRO A 21 2.93 22.91 35.90
CA PRO A 21 2.23 22.90 34.63
C PRO A 21 1.21 21.74 34.64
N PRO A 22 -0.05 21.97 34.26
CA PRO A 22 -1.07 20.93 34.28
C PRO A 22 -0.84 19.95 33.13
N THR A 23 0.14 19.05 33.27
CA THR A 23 0.28 17.90 32.36
C THR A 23 -0.83 16.92 32.69
N SER A 24 -2.01 17.12 32.09
CA SER A 24 -3.11 16.19 32.26
C SER A 24 -2.72 14.82 31.68
N PRO A 25 -2.88 13.71 32.42
CA PRO A 25 -2.42 12.37 32.01
C PRO A 25 -3.05 11.89 30.69
N ASN A 26 -4.15 12.52 30.27
CA ASN A 26 -4.87 12.24 29.03
C ASN A 26 -4.12 12.72 27.78
N LEU A 27 -3.38 13.83 27.86
CA LEU A 27 -2.63 14.38 26.72
C LEU A 27 -1.42 13.51 26.38
N MET A 28 -0.75 13.00 27.43
CA MET A 28 0.36 12.06 27.28
C MET A 28 -0.09 10.72 26.69
N ARG A 29 -1.28 10.23 27.09
CA ARG A 29 -1.90 9.02 26.52
C ARG A 29 -2.29 9.20 25.04
N LEU A 30 -2.78 10.37 24.65
CA LEU A 30 -3.12 10.67 23.26
C LEU A 30 -1.86 10.69 22.37
N HIS A 31 -0.80 11.38 22.80
CA HIS A 31 0.47 11.41 22.06
C HIS A 31 1.08 10.00 21.95
N PHE A 32 1.07 9.22 23.02
CA PHE A 32 1.57 7.84 22.98
C PHE A 32 0.76 6.97 22.01
N SER A 33 -0.57 7.10 22.01
CA SER A 33 -1.47 6.38 21.10
C SER A 33 -1.26 6.77 19.64
N LEU A 34 -1.12 8.06 19.36
CA LEU A 34 -0.83 8.56 18.01
C LEU A 34 0.53 8.06 17.52
N LEU A 35 1.55 8.10 18.38
CA LEU A 35 2.89 7.62 18.06
C LEU A 35 2.89 6.11 17.78
N LEU A 36 2.14 5.31 18.55
CA LEU A 36 1.92 3.89 18.29
C LEU A 36 1.22 3.62 16.96
N LEU A 37 0.18 4.39 16.62
CA LEU A 37 -0.52 4.26 15.34
C LEU A 37 0.39 4.62 14.15
N VAL A 38 1.19 5.68 14.28
CA VAL A 38 2.17 6.06 13.25
C VAL A 38 3.24 4.99 13.09
N MET A 39 3.76 4.44 14.20
CA MET A 39 4.73 3.34 14.16
C MET A 39 4.13 2.07 13.55
N ALA A 40 2.89 1.71 13.89
CA ALA A 40 2.20 0.57 13.29
C ALA A 40 1.95 0.78 11.79
N GLY A 41 1.58 2.00 11.38
CA GLY A 41 1.44 2.38 9.97
C GLY A 41 2.75 2.26 9.21
N LEU A 42 3.85 2.73 9.80
CA LEU A 42 5.20 2.57 9.25
C LEU A 42 5.59 1.09 9.11
N VAL A 43 5.29 0.27 10.12
CA VAL A 43 5.55 -1.17 10.05
C VAL A 43 4.74 -1.81 8.91
N VAL A 44 3.44 -1.52 8.77
CA VAL A 44 2.65 -2.05 7.64
C VAL A 44 3.14 -1.53 6.28
N ALA A 45 3.57 -0.28 6.23
CA ALA A 45 4.06 0.36 5.00
C ALA A 45 5.44 -0.14 4.56
N PHE A 46 6.29 -0.63 5.47
CA PHE A 46 7.69 -0.94 5.16
C PHE A 46 8.15 -2.35 5.53
N ALA A 47 7.44 -3.06 6.41
CA ALA A 47 7.80 -4.43 6.74
C ALA A 47 7.63 -5.33 5.50
N PRO A 48 8.55 -6.30 5.30
CA PRO A 48 8.36 -7.33 4.30
C PRO A 48 7.11 -8.13 4.67
N LEU A 49 6.18 -8.24 3.72
CA LEU A 49 5.02 -9.11 3.89
C LEU A 49 5.52 -10.55 4.04
N PRO A 50 4.92 -11.36 4.92
CA PRO A 50 5.23 -12.79 5.02
C PRO A 50 4.63 -13.53 3.81
N VAL A 51 5.12 -13.22 2.62
CA VAL A 51 4.81 -13.96 1.40
C VAL A 51 5.70 -15.18 1.39
N PRO A 52 5.15 -16.41 1.22
CA PRO A 52 5.97 -17.59 1.05
C PRO A 52 6.96 -17.35 -0.09
N ALA A 53 8.25 -17.49 0.18
CA ALA A 53 9.27 -17.43 -0.86
C ALA A 53 9.09 -18.65 -1.77
N VAL A 54 8.37 -18.47 -2.88
CA VAL A 54 8.27 -19.49 -3.91
C VAL A 54 9.63 -19.53 -4.63
N ALA A 55 10.30 -20.68 -4.58
CA ALA A 55 11.55 -20.85 -5.30
C ALA A 55 11.33 -20.59 -6.80
N PRO A 56 12.28 -19.93 -7.51
CA PRO A 56 12.23 -19.75 -8.95
C PRO A 56 11.90 -21.05 -9.68
N GLN A 57 10.90 -21.03 -10.56
CA GLN A 57 10.53 -22.16 -11.40
C GLN A 57 10.69 -21.84 -12.87
N GLU A 58 11.01 -22.85 -13.67
CA GLU A 58 10.88 -22.77 -15.12
C GLU A 58 9.42 -22.98 -15.52
N ARG A 59 8.82 -22.00 -16.18
CA ARG A 59 7.44 -22.05 -16.65
C ARG A 59 7.39 -21.89 -18.15
N THR A 60 6.74 -22.83 -18.83
CA THR A 60 6.50 -22.75 -20.27
C THR A 60 5.01 -22.56 -20.54
N PHE A 61 4.67 -21.54 -21.31
CA PHE A 61 3.32 -21.26 -21.77
C PHE A 61 3.24 -21.38 -23.28
N GLU A 62 2.26 -22.12 -23.77
CA GLU A 62 1.87 -22.12 -25.17
C GLU A 62 0.76 -21.09 -25.35
N VAL A 63 0.99 -20.12 -26.24
CA VAL A 63 0.08 -19.01 -26.51
C VAL A 63 -0.28 -19.04 -27.99
N ASP A 64 -1.53 -19.43 -28.26
CA ASP A 64 -2.10 -19.39 -29.60
C ASP A 64 -2.46 -17.94 -29.95
N ALA A 65 -1.91 -17.47 -31.06
CA ALA A 65 -2.23 -16.19 -31.66
C ALA A 65 -3.08 -16.40 -32.90
N ARG A 66 -4.27 -15.82 -32.82
CA ARG A 66 -5.20 -15.67 -33.93
C ARG A 66 -5.56 -14.22 -34.07
N GLN A 67 -6.18 -13.84 -35.18
CA GLN A 67 -6.62 -12.47 -35.40
C GLN A 67 -7.37 -11.94 -34.18
N TYR A 68 -6.79 -10.88 -33.60
CA TYR A 68 -7.36 -10.05 -32.54
C TYR A 68 -7.34 -10.67 -31.13
N ALA A 69 -6.79 -11.87 -30.95
CA ALA A 69 -6.78 -12.53 -29.64
C ALA A 69 -5.58 -13.44 -29.41
N TYR A 70 -5.13 -13.48 -28.15
CA TYR A 70 -4.23 -14.49 -27.63
C TYR A 70 -4.98 -15.48 -26.75
N SER A 71 -4.59 -16.75 -26.80
CA SER A 71 -5.13 -17.81 -25.95
C SER A 71 -3.97 -18.63 -25.37
N PRO A 72 -3.75 -18.60 -24.04
CA PRO A 72 -4.46 -17.79 -23.04
C PRO A 72 -4.14 -16.29 -23.16
N SER A 73 -5.10 -15.44 -22.78
CA SER A 73 -4.92 -13.98 -22.74
C SER A 73 -4.31 -13.48 -21.43
N GLU A 74 -4.29 -14.30 -20.39
CA GLU A 74 -3.70 -13.99 -19.09
C GLU A 74 -2.71 -15.08 -18.66
N LEU A 75 -1.48 -14.65 -18.36
CA LEU A 75 -0.41 -15.47 -17.82
C LEU A 75 -0.14 -15.06 -16.37
N LYS A 76 0.06 -16.02 -15.47
CA LYS A 76 0.40 -15.77 -14.06
C LYS A 76 1.67 -16.51 -13.69
N VAL A 77 2.64 -15.78 -13.17
CA VAL A 77 3.97 -16.27 -12.80
C VAL A 77 4.41 -15.67 -11.48
N ASN A 78 5.37 -16.28 -10.80
CA ASN A 78 5.95 -15.69 -9.60
C ASN A 78 7.14 -14.80 -9.96
N ALA A 79 7.47 -13.87 -9.06
CA ALA A 79 8.69 -13.09 -9.20
C ALA A 79 9.91 -14.04 -9.13
N GLY A 80 10.80 -13.91 -10.10
CA GLY A 80 11.99 -14.75 -10.27
C GLY A 80 11.79 -15.99 -11.14
N ASP A 81 10.57 -16.31 -11.59
CA ASP A 81 10.35 -17.44 -12.51
C ASP A 81 11.05 -17.21 -13.87
N THR A 82 11.64 -18.26 -14.43
CA THR A 82 12.12 -18.26 -15.82
C THR A 82 10.96 -18.64 -16.72
N VAL A 83 10.47 -17.68 -17.50
CA VAL A 83 9.27 -17.83 -18.31
C VAL A 83 9.66 -18.01 -19.77
N THR A 84 9.20 -19.12 -20.36
CA THR A 84 9.26 -19.37 -21.80
C THR A 84 7.87 -19.28 -22.40
N ILE A 85 7.68 -18.37 -23.35
CA ILE A 85 6.42 -18.24 -24.10
C ILE A 85 6.66 -18.82 -25.50
N LYS A 86 5.92 -19.87 -25.84
CA LYS A 86 5.81 -20.42 -27.19
C LYS A 86 4.60 -19.77 -27.87
N LEU A 87 4.87 -18.80 -28.72
CA LEU A 87 3.86 -18.18 -29.58
C LEU A 87 3.57 -19.12 -30.76
N VAL A 88 2.31 -19.48 -30.97
CA VAL A 88 1.86 -20.28 -32.12
C VAL A 88 0.92 -19.43 -32.95
N SER A 89 1.26 -19.16 -34.21
CA SER A 89 0.35 -18.44 -35.10
C SER A 89 -0.55 -19.41 -35.87
N THR A 90 -1.86 -19.18 -35.82
CA THR A 90 -2.85 -20.06 -36.48
C THR A 90 -3.39 -19.53 -37.82
N ASP A 91 -3.16 -18.26 -38.16
CA ASP A 91 -3.78 -17.62 -39.33
C ASP A 91 -2.88 -16.65 -40.12
N VAL A 92 -2.37 -15.59 -39.51
CA VAL A 92 -1.52 -14.55 -40.13
C VAL A 92 -0.22 -14.37 -39.35
N VAL A 93 0.73 -13.58 -39.85
CA VAL A 93 1.93 -13.26 -39.05
C VAL A 93 1.49 -12.54 -37.78
N HIS A 94 1.88 -13.10 -36.63
CA HIS A 94 1.64 -12.50 -35.32
C HIS A 94 2.95 -12.28 -34.60
N GLY A 95 2.95 -11.23 -33.80
CA GLY A 95 4.03 -10.88 -32.91
C GLY A 95 3.56 -10.96 -31.48
N LEU A 96 4.50 -11.05 -30.55
CA LEU A 96 4.25 -10.94 -29.13
C LEU A 96 5.37 -10.11 -28.54
N TYR A 97 5.04 -8.87 -28.20
CA TYR A 97 5.91 -7.92 -27.50
C TYR A 97 5.45 -7.80 -26.06
N VAL A 98 6.35 -7.98 -25.09
CA VAL A 98 6.05 -7.85 -23.66
C VAL A 98 6.49 -6.48 -23.16
N ASP A 99 5.52 -5.63 -22.80
CA ASP A 99 5.79 -4.29 -22.27
C ASP A 99 6.54 -4.39 -20.93
N GLY A 100 7.54 -3.52 -20.71
CA GLY A 100 8.34 -3.48 -19.47
C GLY A 100 9.50 -4.48 -19.40
N TYR A 101 9.52 -5.49 -20.27
CA TYR A 101 10.68 -6.35 -20.51
C TYR A 101 11.37 -6.03 -21.85
N ASP A 102 10.69 -5.34 -22.76
CA ASP A 102 11.20 -4.90 -24.07
C ASP A 102 11.74 -6.06 -24.91
N ILE A 103 11.07 -7.19 -24.81
CA ILE A 103 11.33 -8.41 -25.57
C ILE A 103 10.18 -8.68 -26.54
N SER A 104 10.51 -9.23 -27.70
CA SER A 104 9.51 -9.64 -28.67
C SER A 104 9.90 -10.87 -29.47
N VAL A 105 8.89 -11.54 -30.00
CA VAL A 105 9.04 -12.63 -30.95
C VAL A 105 7.92 -12.55 -31.99
N GLU A 106 8.17 -13.07 -33.18
CA GLU A 106 7.21 -13.15 -34.27
C GLU A 106 7.09 -14.59 -34.76
N ALA A 107 5.89 -14.97 -35.19
CA ALA A 107 5.59 -16.29 -35.72
C ALA A 107 4.79 -16.16 -37.03
N ASP A 108 5.30 -16.82 -38.07
CA ASP A 108 4.61 -16.98 -39.35
C ASP A 108 3.37 -17.89 -39.23
N PRO A 109 2.39 -17.79 -40.15
CA PRO A 109 1.21 -18.65 -40.16
C PRO A 109 1.56 -20.14 -40.10
N GLY A 110 0.99 -20.85 -39.13
CA GLY A 110 1.23 -22.28 -38.93
C GLY A 110 2.60 -22.61 -38.30
N GLN A 111 3.40 -21.60 -37.95
CA GLN A 111 4.68 -21.76 -37.28
C GLN A 111 4.58 -21.38 -35.80
N SER A 112 5.62 -21.74 -35.05
CA SER A 112 5.77 -21.33 -33.66
C SER A 112 7.14 -20.73 -33.42
N ALA A 113 7.18 -19.75 -32.52
CA ALA A 113 8.41 -19.11 -32.07
C ALA A 113 8.44 -19.06 -30.54
N ARG A 114 9.63 -18.99 -29.96
CA ARG A 114 9.81 -19.00 -28.50
C ARG A 114 10.59 -17.78 -28.05
N LEU A 115 10.19 -17.23 -26.91
CA LEU A 115 10.96 -16.25 -26.17
C LEU A 115 11.09 -16.71 -24.71
N THR A 116 12.27 -16.49 -24.13
CA THR A 116 12.54 -16.85 -22.73
C THR A 116 13.10 -15.65 -21.99
N PHE A 117 12.57 -15.37 -20.81
CA PHE A 117 13.02 -14.27 -19.95
C PHE A 117 12.80 -14.59 -18.47
N VAL A 118 13.45 -13.83 -17.59
CA VAL A 118 13.25 -13.94 -16.14
C VAL A 118 12.22 -12.89 -15.71
N ALA A 119 11.17 -13.31 -15.02
CA ALA A 119 10.12 -12.44 -14.51
C ALA A 119 10.56 -11.78 -13.18
N ASP A 120 11.53 -10.87 -13.25
CA ASP A 120 12.18 -10.25 -12.08
C ASP A 120 11.42 -9.02 -11.53
N LYS A 121 10.57 -8.39 -12.34
CA LYS A 121 9.81 -7.20 -11.97
C LYS A 121 8.40 -7.61 -11.51
N PRO A 122 8.02 -7.43 -10.23
CA PRO A 122 6.64 -7.69 -9.80
C PRO A 122 5.69 -6.67 -10.40
N GLY A 123 4.49 -7.11 -10.80
CA GLY A 123 3.49 -6.24 -11.41
C GLY A 123 2.66 -6.90 -12.50
N SER A 124 1.89 -6.10 -13.21
CA SER A 124 1.08 -6.53 -14.34
C SER A 124 1.62 -5.88 -15.62
N PHE A 125 2.10 -6.70 -16.55
CA PHE A 125 2.63 -6.27 -17.82
C PHE A 125 1.67 -6.68 -18.93
N ARG A 126 1.55 -5.86 -19.96
CA ARG A 126 0.77 -6.20 -21.14
C ARG A 126 1.69 -6.83 -22.16
N PHE A 127 1.16 -7.79 -22.92
CA PHE A 127 1.79 -8.21 -24.14
C PHE A 127 0.86 -7.96 -25.32
N ARG A 128 1.43 -7.54 -26.44
CA ARG A 128 0.69 -7.04 -27.60
C ARG A 128 1.32 -7.52 -28.89
N CYS A 129 0.53 -7.47 -29.96
CA CYS A 129 1.05 -7.77 -31.29
C CYS A 129 1.87 -6.55 -31.76
N ASN A 130 3.12 -6.76 -32.18
CA ASN A 130 4.00 -5.71 -32.74
C ASN A 130 4.00 -5.69 -34.28
N VAL A 131 3.28 -6.61 -34.93
CA VAL A 131 3.13 -6.70 -36.38
C VAL A 131 1.67 -6.49 -36.77
N THR A 132 1.42 -5.72 -37.84
CA THR A 132 0.05 -5.41 -38.27
C THR A 132 -0.65 -6.67 -38.78
N CYS A 133 -1.52 -7.25 -37.93
CA CYS A 133 -2.18 -8.54 -38.16
C CYS A 133 -3.66 -8.44 -38.58
N GLY A 134 -4.18 -7.21 -38.79
CA GLY A 134 -5.55 -6.94 -39.25
C GLY A 134 -6.16 -5.65 -38.69
N ALA A 135 -7.45 -5.43 -38.94
CA ALA A 135 -8.13 -4.18 -38.60
C ALA A 135 -8.19 -3.89 -37.08
N MET A 136 -8.39 -4.93 -36.27
CA MET A 136 -8.43 -4.83 -34.80
C MET A 136 -7.06 -5.11 -34.15
N HIS A 137 -5.96 -4.95 -34.89
CA HIS A 137 -4.58 -5.13 -34.39
C HIS A 137 -4.28 -4.36 -33.08
N PRO A 138 -4.67 -3.07 -32.91
CA PRO A 138 -4.37 -2.32 -31.68
C PRO A 138 -5.04 -2.89 -30.42
N PHE A 139 -6.08 -3.72 -30.57
CA PHE A 139 -6.83 -4.31 -29.47
C PHE A 139 -6.38 -5.72 -29.11
N MET A 140 -5.42 -6.28 -29.86
CA MET A 140 -4.84 -7.59 -29.60
C MET A 140 -3.85 -7.51 -28.43
N ILE A 141 -4.39 -7.61 -27.22
CA ILE A 141 -3.65 -7.42 -25.96
C ILE A 141 -3.91 -8.61 -25.03
N GLY A 142 -2.83 -9.15 -24.47
CA GLY A 142 -2.85 -10.04 -23.31
C GLY A 142 -2.12 -9.42 -22.12
N LYS A 143 -2.10 -10.15 -21.01
CA LYS A 143 -1.56 -9.68 -19.73
C LYS A 143 -0.72 -10.77 -19.06
N ILE A 144 0.45 -10.43 -18.56
CA ILE A 144 1.23 -11.26 -17.66
C ILE A 144 1.27 -10.62 -16.27
N THR A 145 0.91 -11.38 -15.24
CA THR A 145 0.96 -10.96 -13.84
C THR A 145 2.13 -11.68 -13.16
N VAL A 146 3.07 -10.89 -12.62
CA VAL A 146 4.26 -11.36 -11.92
C VAL A 146 4.08 -11.09 -10.43
N GLY A 147 3.99 -12.17 -9.64
CA GLY A 147 3.86 -12.13 -8.19
C GLY A 147 2.50 -11.63 -7.70
N THR A 148 2.45 -11.26 -6.43
CA THR A 148 1.28 -10.68 -5.76
C THR A 148 1.22 -9.17 -5.94
N ASN A 149 0.00 -8.59 -5.85
CA ASN A 149 -0.15 -7.14 -5.85
C ASN A 149 0.18 -6.57 -4.46
N ASP A 150 1.46 -6.40 -4.16
CA ASP A 150 1.95 -5.97 -2.85
C ASP A 150 1.38 -4.61 -2.42
N TRP A 151 1.19 -3.71 -3.39
CA TRP A 151 0.56 -2.40 -3.17
C TRP A 151 -0.87 -2.54 -2.62
N LEU A 152 -1.64 -3.49 -3.14
CA LEU A 152 -3.00 -3.75 -2.67
C LEU A 152 -3.00 -4.26 -1.23
N TYR A 153 -2.13 -5.21 -0.88
CA TYR A 153 -2.04 -5.74 0.48
C TYR A 153 -1.62 -4.67 1.50
N ARG A 154 -0.66 -3.82 1.13
CA ARG A 154 -0.27 -2.66 1.94
C ARG A 154 -1.41 -1.68 2.13
N SER A 155 -2.13 -1.38 1.05
CA SER A 155 -3.29 -0.47 1.10
C SER A 155 -4.38 -0.99 2.04
N ILE A 156 -4.67 -2.29 1.98
CA ILE A 156 -5.64 -2.94 2.88
C ILE A 156 -5.16 -2.84 4.34
N GLY A 157 -3.89 -3.17 4.62
CA GLY A 157 -3.33 -3.09 5.98
C GLY A 157 -3.38 -1.67 6.57
N LEU A 158 -3.02 -0.66 5.77
CA LEU A 158 -3.09 0.74 6.20
C LEU A 158 -4.53 1.21 6.42
N ALA A 159 -5.47 0.81 5.55
CA ALA A 159 -6.89 1.12 5.73
C ALA A 159 -7.46 0.48 7.00
N SER A 160 -7.11 -0.79 7.29
CA SER A 160 -7.50 -1.45 8.53
C SER A 160 -6.96 -0.73 9.76
N LEU A 161 -5.70 -0.29 9.76
CA LEU A 161 -5.12 0.50 10.84
C LEU A 161 -5.81 1.84 11.04
N ALA A 162 -6.15 2.54 9.96
CA ALA A 162 -6.87 3.82 10.03
C ALA A 162 -8.26 3.66 10.66
N VAL A 163 -8.99 2.61 10.29
CA VAL A 163 -10.32 2.30 10.87
C VAL A 163 -10.19 1.98 12.37
N ILE A 164 -9.21 1.18 12.76
CA ILE A 164 -8.97 0.82 14.17
C ILE A 164 -8.54 2.05 15.00
N GLY A 165 -7.71 2.93 14.43
CA GLY A 165 -7.23 4.14 15.10
C GLY A 165 -8.30 5.24 15.26
N PHE A 166 -9.31 5.28 14.39
CA PHE A 166 -10.35 6.33 14.42
C PHE A 166 -11.31 6.21 15.61
N PHE A 167 -11.60 4.99 16.07
CA PHE A 167 -12.52 4.74 17.18
C PHE A 167 -12.05 5.33 18.53
N PRO A 168 -10.82 5.07 19.01
CA PRO A 168 -10.34 5.68 20.26
C PRO A 168 -10.16 7.20 20.15
N LEU A 169 -9.77 7.73 18.98
CA LEU A 169 -9.59 9.16 18.76
C LEU A 169 -10.90 9.95 18.89
N SER A 170 -11.97 9.46 18.27
CA SER A 170 -13.30 10.10 18.35
C SER A 170 -13.84 10.12 19.78
N SER A 171 -13.65 9.03 20.53
CA SER A 171 -14.05 8.95 21.94
C SER A 171 -13.27 9.93 22.83
N PHE A 172 -11.99 10.14 22.55
CA PHE A 172 -11.13 11.07 23.27
C PHE A 172 -11.50 12.53 22.99
N LEU A 173 -11.70 12.89 21.72
CA LEU A 173 -12.13 14.24 21.33
C LEU A 173 -13.48 14.59 21.98
N ASN A 174 -14.40 13.63 22.03
CA ASN A 174 -15.69 13.79 22.70
C ASN A 174 -15.54 14.02 24.22
N GLN A 175 -14.62 13.29 24.87
CA GLN A 175 -14.32 13.51 26.30
C GLN A 175 -13.65 14.85 26.58
N SER A 176 -12.78 15.32 25.68
CA SER A 176 -12.16 16.65 25.79
C SER A 176 -13.23 17.75 25.74
N LYS A 177 -14.12 17.69 24.74
CA LYS A 177 -15.21 18.66 24.59
C LYS A 177 -16.11 18.72 25.84
N LYS A 178 -16.49 17.55 26.37
CA LYS A 178 -17.33 17.43 27.58
C LYS A 178 -16.62 17.93 28.86
N LYS A 179 -15.29 18.00 28.87
CA LYS A 179 -14.53 18.57 29.99
C LYS A 179 -14.55 20.09 29.93
N ASP A 180 -14.38 20.67 28.76
CA ASP A 180 -14.39 22.13 28.57
C ASP A 180 -15.77 22.72 28.87
N GLU A 181 -16.86 22.06 28.44
CA GLU A 181 -18.23 22.47 28.75
C GLU A 181 -18.53 22.49 30.26
N ARG A 182 -17.92 21.60 31.05
CA ARG A 182 -18.10 21.55 32.52
C ARG A 182 -17.33 22.65 33.25
N ASN A 183 -16.18 23.08 32.74
CA ASN A 183 -15.37 24.13 33.35
C ASN A 183 -15.94 25.55 33.11
N ILE A 184 -16.76 25.72 32.07
CA ILE A 184 -17.46 27.00 31.78
C ILE A 184 -18.71 27.14 32.65
N ALA A 185 -19.30 26.02 33.09
CA ALA A 185 -20.53 25.99 33.88
C ALA A 185 -20.31 26.08 35.41
N SER A 186 -19.06 26.16 35.87
CA SER A 186 -18.65 26.24 37.28
C SER A 186 -17.98 27.57 37.61
#